data_AF-A0A2N2MFQ9-F1
#
_entry.id   AF-A0A2N2MFQ9-F1
#
_cell.length_a   1.000
_cell.length_b   1.000
_cell.length_c   1.000
_cell.angle_alpha   90.00
_cell.angle_beta   90.00
_cell.angle_gamma   90.00
#
_symmetry.space_group_name_H-M   'P 1'
#
loop_
_entity.id
_entity.type
_entity.pdbx_description
1 polymer ?
#
loop_
_entity_poly.entity_id
_entity_poly.type
_entity_poly.pdbx_seq_one_letter_code
_entity_poly.pdbx_strand_id
1 'polypeptide(L)'
;MTTNSWVEISRKIYAALLSLYPKEHRDDYATPMQQVFNEQCRNAYEQKGRFGILLLWLRTLPDLGYTALLEHVTSPRATWGLMEPVPNAPLPWKGVFLVLLPGLVYLAGQIAQLITGETWFYFVTYRVTFFLIIPPLIAWVITRRFPLWGLIPMGLFFRVTQEIGYQFIAMHPKLFSGNPILKVILNAARQVSENLWLLLIPLAITTLLLGWWYVRQKKPMRSFWVWLGVYALIVFARFGQEYPSAAQFVRYLSTYHYSEGVWEWINSFIAWTLYPYIAFLLLIFLGVFFTRRHGFFAILILVGYILPTSVMGLQDFNQYPNPTLALGIFSTVILVYRSILTLLAPIWMSRNPSQTGKKHVILISIAAALAIHAVTQFYQFMLLAPAYLTSNWIFSVALDELKLISAFLLAISIYQNALPQTNEPEPAQIRTAELTT
;
A
#
# COMPACT_ATOMS: atom_id res chain seq x y z
N MET A 1 4.02 -48.82 39.87
CA MET A 1 3.11 -48.42 38.78
C MET A 1 3.89 -48.39 37.48
N THR A 2 3.54 -49.22 36.50
CA THR A 2 4.19 -49.23 35.18
C THR A 2 3.75 -47.97 34.42
N THR A 3 4.65 -47.02 34.25
CA THR A 3 4.40 -45.80 33.47
C THR A 3 4.09 -46.17 32.02
N ASN A 4 2.94 -45.72 31.52
CA ASN A 4 2.46 -46.08 30.19
C ASN A 4 3.37 -45.47 29.12
N SER A 5 3.99 -46.30 28.28
CA SER A 5 4.97 -45.86 27.29
C SER A 5 4.46 -44.79 26.33
N TRP A 6 3.15 -44.82 26.00
CA TRP A 6 2.50 -43.84 25.12
C TRP A 6 2.43 -42.44 25.70
N VAL A 7 2.20 -42.33 27.02
CA VAL A 7 2.18 -41.05 27.71
C VAL A 7 3.59 -40.47 27.71
N GLU A 8 4.59 -41.27 28.08
CA GLU A 8 6.00 -40.81 28.11
C GLU A 8 6.54 -40.39 26.73
N ILE A 9 6.21 -41.14 25.67
CA ILE A 9 6.57 -40.76 24.29
C ILE A 9 5.91 -39.43 23.91
N SER A 10 4.61 -39.28 24.22
CA SER A 10 3.89 -38.04 23.92
C SER A 10 4.49 -36.84 24.64
N ARG A 11 4.88 -36.99 25.91
CA ARG A 11 5.55 -35.92 26.68
C ARG A 11 6.86 -35.49 26.06
N LYS A 12 7.69 -36.44 25.60
CA LYS A 12 8.97 -36.16 24.95
C LYS A 12 8.78 -35.44 23.61
N ILE A 13 7.83 -35.90 22.79
CA ILE A 13 7.52 -35.25 21.50
C ILE A 13 7.02 -33.84 21.74
N TYR A 14 6.11 -33.63 22.71
CA TYR A 14 5.59 -32.30 23.02
C TYR A 14 6.70 -31.36 23.52
N ALA A 15 7.56 -31.81 24.43
CA ALA A 15 8.71 -31.04 24.88
C ALA A 15 9.67 -30.66 23.73
N ALA A 16 9.88 -31.57 22.77
CA ALA A 16 10.65 -31.28 21.57
C ALA A 16 9.95 -30.25 20.67
N LEU A 17 8.64 -30.35 20.48
CA LEU A 17 7.85 -29.39 19.69
C LEU A 17 7.81 -28.00 20.32
N LEU A 18 7.89 -27.88 21.66
CA LEU A 18 8.02 -26.58 22.30
C LEU A 18 9.27 -25.82 21.84
N SER A 19 10.31 -26.48 21.31
CA SER A 19 11.47 -25.80 20.71
C SER A 19 11.14 -24.97 19.46
N LEU A 20 9.97 -25.19 18.85
CA LEU A 20 9.48 -24.38 17.75
C LEU A 20 9.08 -22.97 18.18
N TYR A 21 8.81 -22.71 19.46
CA TYR A 21 8.49 -21.36 19.94
C TYR A 21 9.74 -20.47 20.05
N PRO A 22 9.59 -19.13 19.90
CA PRO A 22 10.66 -18.18 20.19
C PRO A 22 11.26 -18.40 21.58
N LYS A 23 12.58 -18.21 21.74
CA LYS A 23 13.30 -18.47 22.99
C LYS A 23 12.61 -17.82 24.20
N GLU A 24 12.25 -16.55 24.10
CA GLU A 24 11.64 -15.81 25.21
C GLU A 24 10.27 -16.36 25.60
N HIS A 25 9.44 -16.70 24.62
CA HIS A 25 8.15 -17.33 24.90
C HIS A 25 8.35 -18.69 25.59
N ARG A 26 9.41 -19.44 25.22
CA ARG A 26 9.75 -20.69 25.89
C ARG A 26 10.20 -20.45 27.33
N ASP A 27 11.04 -19.44 27.55
CA ASP A 27 11.57 -19.11 28.89
C ASP A 27 10.41 -18.79 29.87
N ASP A 28 9.34 -18.14 29.38
CA ASP A 28 8.19 -17.77 30.21
C ASP A 28 7.10 -18.86 30.30
N TYR A 29 6.85 -19.60 29.21
CA TYR A 29 5.64 -20.45 29.10
C TYR A 29 5.90 -21.94 28.87
N ALA A 30 7.13 -22.39 28.56
CA ALA A 30 7.36 -23.79 28.22
C ALA A 30 6.99 -24.74 29.38
N THR A 31 7.37 -24.40 30.61
CA THR A 31 7.06 -25.21 31.79
C THR A 31 5.56 -25.34 32.05
N PRO A 32 4.76 -24.26 32.16
CA PRO A 32 3.32 -24.39 32.37
C PRO A 32 2.61 -25.08 31.19
N MET A 33 3.01 -24.81 29.93
CA MET A 33 2.45 -25.52 28.76
C MET A 33 2.69 -27.03 28.85
N GLN A 34 3.91 -27.44 29.23
CA GLN A 34 4.25 -28.84 29.41
C GLN A 34 3.45 -29.49 30.54
N GLN A 35 3.24 -28.79 31.67
CA GLN A 35 2.42 -29.28 32.78
C GLN A 35 0.98 -29.54 32.36
N VAL A 36 0.35 -28.57 31.68
CA VAL A 36 -1.03 -28.70 31.17
C VAL A 36 -1.14 -29.86 30.19
N PHE A 37 -0.20 -29.99 29.25
CA PHE A 37 -0.21 -31.11 28.30
C PHE A 37 -0.01 -32.46 29.00
N ASN A 38 0.86 -32.53 30.02
CA ASN A 38 1.09 -33.75 30.79
C ASN A 38 -0.18 -34.22 31.52
N GLU A 39 -0.96 -33.30 32.07
CA GLU A 39 -2.25 -33.58 32.71
C GLU A 39 -3.30 -34.01 31.68
N GLN A 40 -3.40 -33.30 30.55
CA GLN A 40 -4.32 -33.66 29.47
C GLN A 40 -4.01 -35.04 28.88
N CYS A 41 -2.73 -35.39 28.70
CA CYS A 41 -2.32 -36.72 28.26
C CYS A 41 -2.75 -37.81 29.25
N ARG A 42 -2.58 -37.58 30.56
CA ARG A 42 -2.97 -38.55 31.59
C ARG A 42 -4.48 -38.76 31.56
N ASN A 43 -5.26 -37.68 31.56
CA ASN A 43 -6.72 -37.73 31.54
C ASN A 43 -7.27 -38.36 30.26
N ALA A 44 -6.70 -38.02 29.09
CA ALA A 44 -7.12 -38.60 27.81
C ALA A 44 -6.84 -40.12 27.75
N TYR A 45 -5.73 -40.55 28.34
CA TYR A 45 -5.41 -41.97 28.44
C TYR A 45 -6.33 -42.72 29.41
N GLU A 46 -6.64 -42.14 30.58
CA GLU A 46 -7.57 -42.73 31.55
C GLU A 46 -8.98 -42.90 30.97
N GLN A 47 -9.43 -41.95 30.13
CA GLN A 47 -10.77 -42.00 29.53
C GLN A 47 -10.89 -42.91 28.30
N LYS A 48 -9.91 -42.90 27.40
CA LYS A 48 -10.01 -43.56 26.07
C LYS A 48 -8.73 -44.30 25.64
N GLY A 49 -7.80 -44.54 26.57
CA GLY A 49 -6.53 -45.21 26.31
C GLY A 49 -5.72 -44.51 25.20
N ARG A 50 -5.16 -45.30 24.28
CA ARG A 50 -4.32 -44.81 23.17
C ARG A 50 -5.09 -43.91 22.20
N PHE A 51 -6.37 -44.19 21.98
CA PHE A 51 -7.21 -43.41 21.08
C PHE A 51 -7.46 -42.00 21.62
N GLY A 52 -7.57 -41.85 22.95
CA GLY A 52 -7.64 -40.55 23.61
C GLY A 52 -6.41 -39.68 23.34
N ILE A 53 -5.21 -40.28 23.41
CA ILE A 53 -3.95 -39.58 23.10
C ILE A 53 -3.90 -39.16 21.61
N LEU A 54 -4.33 -40.01 20.69
CA LEU A 54 -4.34 -39.69 19.26
C LEU A 54 -5.29 -38.52 18.94
N LEU A 55 -6.49 -38.51 19.53
CA LEU A 55 -7.43 -37.40 19.40
C LEU A 55 -6.89 -36.11 20.02
N LEU A 56 -6.19 -36.19 21.15
CA LEU A 56 -5.50 -35.05 21.75
C LEU A 56 -4.47 -34.48 20.76
N TRP A 57 -3.62 -35.31 20.16
CA TRP A 57 -2.63 -34.88 19.19
C TRP A 57 -3.23 -34.22 17.94
N LEU A 58 -4.32 -34.75 17.39
CA LEU A 58 -5.01 -34.16 16.23
C LEU A 58 -5.51 -32.74 16.51
N ARG A 59 -5.82 -32.42 17.77
CA ARG A 59 -6.20 -31.07 18.21
C ARG A 59 -4.98 -30.22 18.55
N THR A 60 -4.02 -30.77 19.28
CA THR A 60 -2.87 -30.02 19.80
C THR A 60 -1.86 -29.65 18.70
N LEU A 61 -1.64 -30.48 17.69
CA LEU A 61 -0.65 -30.21 16.63
C LEU A 61 -0.98 -28.95 15.80
N PRO A 62 -2.21 -28.80 15.26
CA PRO A 62 -2.58 -27.59 14.53
C PRO A 62 -2.54 -26.33 15.40
N ASP A 63 -2.97 -26.44 16.65
CA ASP A 63 -2.97 -25.34 17.63
C ASP A 63 -1.55 -24.90 18.00
N LEU A 64 -0.66 -25.86 18.27
CA LEU A 64 0.76 -25.62 18.55
C LEU A 64 1.47 -25.02 17.33
N GLY A 65 1.23 -25.57 16.14
CA GLY A 65 1.77 -25.02 14.90
C GLY A 65 1.32 -23.58 14.64
N TYR A 66 0.02 -23.31 14.83
CA TYR A 66 -0.56 -21.98 14.65
C TYR A 66 0.01 -20.97 15.65
N THR A 67 0.03 -21.32 16.95
CA THR A 67 0.54 -20.44 18.01
C THR A 67 2.04 -20.24 17.93
N ALA A 68 2.85 -21.27 17.64
CA ALA A 68 4.28 -21.11 17.43
C ALA A 68 4.59 -20.18 16.25
N LEU A 69 3.87 -20.34 15.13
CA LEU A 69 3.99 -19.44 13.99
C LEU A 69 3.56 -18.01 14.35
N LEU A 70 2.43 -17.87 15.04
CA LEU A 70 1.92 -16.58 15.48
C LEU A 70 2.95 -15.88 16.36
N GLU A 71 3.51 -16.55 17.37
CA GLU A 71 4.53 -16.00 18.28
C GLU A 71 5.82 -15.60 17.55
N HIS A 72 6.29 -16.40 16.57
CA HIS A 72 7.43 -15.99 15.74
C HIS A 72 7.15 -14.76 14.90
N VAL A 73 5.90 -14.58 14.48
CA VAL A 73 5.46 -13.46 13.64
C VAL A 73 5.19 -12.22 14.49
N THR A 74 4.63 -12.35 15.69
CA THR A 74 4.19 -11.22 16.52
C THR A 74 5.21 -10.79 17.55
N SER A 75 6.09 -11.67 18.02
CA SER A 75 7.08 -11.31 19.05
C SER A 75 8.10 -10.33 18.46
N PRO A 76 8.26 -9.12 19.05
CA PRO A 76 9.18 -8.10 18.55
C PRO A 76 10.65 -8.53 18.66
N ARG A 77 10.94 -9.52 19.51
CA ARG A 77 12.28 -10.04 19.75
C ARG A 77 12.52 -11.42 19.11
N ALA A 78 11.49 -12.04 18.52
CA ALA A 78 11.69 -13.24 17.72
C ALA A 78 12.60 -12.95 16.52
N THR A 79 13.42 -13.93 16.17
CA THR A 79 14.37 -13.83 15.05
C THR A 79 13.66 -13.49 13.74
N TRP A 80 12.41 -13.94 13.61
CA TRP A 80 11.50 -13.80 12.46
C TRP A 80 10.38 -12.77 12.68
N GLY A 81 10.38 -12.05 13.81
CA GLY A 81 9.32 -11.11 14.18
C GLY A 81 8.97 -10.15 13.03
N LEU A 82 7.74 -10.24 12.52
CA LEU A 82 7.17 -9.30 11.57
C LEU A 82 6.74 -8.06 12.36
N MET A 83 7.77 -7.28 12.67
CA MET A 83 7.82 -6.21 13.66
C MET A 83 6.61 -5.27 13.65
N GLU A 84 5.94 -5.21 14.80
CA GLU A 84 5.19 -4.01 15.16
C GLU A 84 6.18 -2.94 15.61
N PRO A 85 6.14 -1.73 15.04
CA PRO A 85 6.92 -0.62 15.58
C PRO A 85 6.49 -0.39 17.03
N VAL A 86 7.44 -0.49 17.97
CA VAL A 86 7.23 0.05 19.30
C VAL A 86 6.96 1.55 19.14
N PRO A 87 5.86 2.10 19.67
CA PRO A 87 5.56 3.52 19.56
C PRO A 87 6.77 4.36 19.99
N ASN A 88 7.13 5.35 19.17
CA ASN A 88 8.25 6.27 19.39
C ASN A 88 9.66 5.65 19.40
N ALA A 89 9.82 4.35 19.15
CA ALA A 89 11.14 3.74 18.94
C ALA A 89 11.54 3.76 17.46
N PRO A 90 12.84 3.86 17.14
CA PRO A 90 13.30 3.63 15.78
C PRO A 90 13.04 2.17 15.38
N LEU A 91 12.66 1.95 14.13
CA LEU A 91 12.48 0.59 13.63
C LEU A 91 13.83 -0.14 13.61
N PRO A 92 13.85 -1.43 13.98
CA PRO A 92 15.03 -2.27 13.79
C PRO A 92 15.35 -2.42 12.29
N TRP A 93 16.64 -2.60 11.96
CA TRP A 93 17.11 -2.63 10.57
C TRP A 93 16.44 -3.69 9.69
N LYS A 94 16.03 -4.84 10.25
CA LYS A 94 15.26 -5.86 9.51
C LYS A 94 13.91 -5.31 9.05
N GLY A 95 13.20 -4.60 9.93
CA GLY A 95 11.93 -3.94 9.61
C GLY A 95 12.11 -2.84 8.58
N VAL A 96 13.19 -2.07 8.68
CA VAL A 96 13.57 -1.10 7.63
C VAL A 96 13.75 -1.82 6.30
N PHE A 97 14.59 -2.86 6.23
CA PHE A 97 14.84 -3.61 5.00
C PHE A 97 13.57 -4.18 4.36
N LEU A 98 12.63 -4.71 5.16
CA LEU A 98 11.33 -5.19 4.66
C LEU A 98 10.48 -4.06 4.06
N VAL A 99 10.46 -2.87 4.67
CA VAL A 99 9.78 -1.69 4.11
C VAL A 99 10.44 -1.25 2.80
N LEU A 100 11.77 -1.38 2.68
CA LEU A 100 12.52 -0.99 1.48
C LEU A 100 12.39 -1.97 0.32
N LEU A 101 12.14 -3.25 0.60
CA LEU A 101 12.15 -4.34 -0.39
C LEU A 101 11.33 -4.03 -1.67
N PRO A 102 10.07 -3.57 -1.58
CA PRO A 102 9.27 -3.25 -2.78
C PRO A 102 9.92 -2.16 -3.62
N GLY A 103 10.46 -1.14 -2.96
CA GLY A 103 11.12 -0.03 -3.62
C GLY A 103 12.47 -0.40 -4.23
N LEU A 104 13.24 -1.28 -3.60
CA LEU A 104 14.47 -1.85 -4.14
C LEU A 104 14.22 -2.70 -5.38
N VAL A 105 13.16 -3.51 -5.38
CA VAL A 105 12.74 -4.29 -6.55
C VAL A 105 12.42 -3.38 -7.73
N TYR A 106 11.71 -2.27 -7.49
CA TYR A 106 11.42 -1.26 -8.52
C TYR A 106 12.66 -0.52 -9.02
N LEU A 107 13.62 -0.23 -8.12
CA LEU A 107 14.90 0.38 -8.47
C LEU A 107 15.73 -0.56 -9.35
N ALA A 108 15.84 -1.83 -8.96
CA ALA A 108 16.54 -2.86 -9.73
C ALA A 108 15.88 -3.09 -11.10
N GLY A 109 14.54 -3.11 -11.17
CA GLY A 109 13.80 -3.19 -12.42
C GLY A 109 14.08 -2.02 -13.37
N GLN A 110 14.26 -0.81 -12.83
CA GLN A 110 14.68 0.35 -13.63
C GLN A 110 16.09 0.20 -14.17
N ILE A 111 17.04 -0.15 -13.29
CA ILE A 111 18.44 -0.31 -13.68
C ILE A 111 18.55 -1.40 -14.75
N ALA A 112 17.84 -2.52 -14.59
CA ALA A 112 17.77 -3.59 -15.58
C ALA A 112 17.21 -3.09 -16.93
N GLN A 113 16.11 -2.32 -16.93
CA GLN A 113 15.58 -1.72 -18.15
C GLN A 113 16.61 -0.81 -18.83
N LEU A 114 17.30 0.04 -18.07
CA LEU A 114 18.29 0.98 -18.61
C LEU A 114 19.50 0.28 -19.22
N ILE A 115 19.96 -0.82 -18.62
CA ILE A 115 21.12 -1.58 -19.08
C ILE A 115 20.77 -2.46 -20.29
N THR A 116 19.61 -3.10 -20.26
CA THR A 116 19.25 -4.13 -21.26
C THR A 116 18.41 -3.60 -22.42
N GLY A 117 17.78 -2.44 -22.27
CA GLY A 117 16.77 -1.93 -23.22
C GLY A 117 15.43 -2.67 -23.17
N GLU A 118 15.34 -3.77 -22.42
CA GLU A 118 14.14 -4.58 -22.31
C GLU A 118 13.08 -3.96 -21.40
N THR A 119 11.83 -4.34 -21.59
CA THR A 119 10.66 -3.84 -20.83
C THR A 119 10.55 -4.40 -19.40
N TRP A 120 11.69 -4.72 -18.76
CA TRP A 120 11.77 -5.29 -17.41
C TRP A 120 10.98 -4.49 -16.37
N PHE A 121 11.00 -3.16 -16.47
CA PHE A 121 10.25 -2.32 -15.54
C PHE A 121 8.74 -2.57 -15.60
N TYR A 122 8.16 -2.79 -16.78
CA TYR A 122 6.74 -3.12 -16.91
C TYR A 122 6.44 -4.51 -16.38
N PHE A 123 7.35 -5.46 -16.60
CA PHE A 123 7.24 -6.79 -15.98
C PHE A 123 7.22 -6.68 -14.45
N VAL A 124 8.14 -5.91 -13.87
CA VAL A 124 8.20 -5.67 -12.42
C VAL A 124 6.92 -4.98 -11.95
N THR A 125 6.51 -3.92 -12.64
CA THR A 125 5.35 -3.11 -12.26
C THR A 125 4.06 -3.93 -12.29
N TYR A 126 3.83 -4.71 -13.34
CA TYR A 126 2.56 -5.41 -13.53
C TYR A 126 2.53 -6.84 -13.00
N ARG A 127 3.67 -7.50 -12.75
CA ARG A 127 3.69 -8.87 -12.20
C ARG A 127 4.22 -8.88 -10.80
N VAL A 128 5.41 -8.32 -10.59
CA VAL A 128 6.08 -8.40 -9.29
C VAL A 128 5.30 -7.65 -8.23
N THR A 129 4.59 -6.58 -8.56
CA THR A 129 3.67 -5.88 -7.62
C THR A 129 2.60 -6.80 -7.02
N PHE A 130 1.98 -7.68 -7.81
CA PHE A 130 1.03 -8.65 -7.26
C PHE A 130 1.71 -9.65 -6.34
N PHE A 131 2.93 -10.07 -6.67
CA PHE A 131 3.70 -10.94 -5.78
C PHE A 131 4.11 -10.22 -4.50
N LEU A 132 4.43 -8.92 -4.55
CA LEU A 132 4.82 -8.14 -3.38
C LEU A 132 3.68 -7.91 -2.38
N ILE A 133 2.41 -7.91 -2.82
CA ILE A 133 1.25 -7.77 -1.92
C ILE A 133 0.80 -9.09 -1.29
N ILE A 134 1.19 -10.25 -1.83
CA ILE A 134 0.80 -11.56 -1.29
C ILE A 134 1.32 -11.78 0.14
N PRO A 135 2.63 -11.63 0.44
CA PRO A 135 3.12 -11.83 1.80
C PRO A 135 2.46 -10.90 2.85
N PRO A 136 2.27 -9.59 2.60
CA PRO A 136 1.52 -8.73 3.52
C PRO A 136 0.08 -9.18 3.78
N LEU A 137 -0.61 -9.68 2.74
CA LEU A 137 -1.97 -10.19 2.87
C LEU A 137 -2.01 -11.49 3.69
N ILE A 138 -1.08 -12.41 3.45
CA ILE A 138 -0.95 -13.63 4.27
C ILE A 138 -0.70 -13.27 5.73
N ALA A 139 0.26 -12.37 5.98
CA ALA A 139 0.54 -11.88 7.33
C ALA A 139 -0.70 -11.23 7.94
N TRP A 140 -1.44 -10.41 7.17
CA TRP A 140 -2.68 -9.78 7.63
C TRP A 140 -3.77 -10.80 7.99
N VAL A 141 -3.97 -11.84 7.17
CA VAL A 141 -4.97 -12.89 7.43
C VAL A 141 -4.61 -13.69 8.68
N ILE A 142 -3.34 -14.09 8.84
CA ILE A 142 -2.86 -14.90 9.96
C ILE A 142 -2.93 -14.12 11.28
N THR A 143 -2.43 -12.88 11.28
CA THR A 143 -2.28 -12.06 12.49
C THR A 143 -3.50 -11.17 12.78
N ARG A 144 -4.46 -11.11 11.84
CA ARG A 144 -5.56 -10.12 11.79
C ARG A 144 -5.06 -8.68 11.79
N ARG A 145 -3.79 -8.48 11.43
CA ARG A 145 -3.03 -7.26 11.63
C ARG A 145 -2.19 -6.95 10.40
N PHE A 146 -2.54 -5.89 9.66
CA PHE A 146 -1.79 -5.53 8.45
C PHE A 146 -0.37 -5.04 8.80
N PRO A 147 0.70 -5.59 8.19
CA PRO A 147 2.07 -5.23 8.54
C PRO A 147 2.52 -3.89 7.96
N LEU A 148 3.45 -3.22 8.63
CA LEU A 148 4.00 -1.92 8.21
C LEU A 148 4.64 -1.98 6.81
N TRP A 149 5.43 -3.02 6.56
CA TRP A 149 6.10 -3.24 5.26
C TRP A 149 5.12 -3.58 4.13
N GLY A 150 3.85 -3.85 4.45
CA GLY A 150 2.78 -3.99 3.49
C GLY A 150 2.21 -2.68 2.95
N LEU A 151 2.53 -1.52 3.56
CA LEU A 151 1.93 -0.24 3.18
C LEU A 151 2.35 0.23 1.78
N ILE A 152 3.66 0.15 1.46
CA ILE A 152 4.15 0.49 0.10
C ILE A 152 3.58 -0.48 -0.95
N PRO A 153 3.65 -1.82 -0.77
CA PRO A 153 2.99 -2.78 -1.67
C PRO A 153 1.50 -2.52 -1.84
N MET A 154 0.78 -2.09 -0.79
CA MET A 154 -0.64 -1.80 -0.88
C MET A 154 -0.91 -0.60 -1.79
N GLY A 155 -0.13 0.47 -1.63
CA GLY A 155 -0.19 1.65 -2.51
C GLY A 155 0.12 1.31 -3.97
N LEU A 156 1.17 0.51 -4.17
CA LEU A 156 1.56 0.00 -5.49
C LEU A 156 0.48 -0.85 -6.12
N PHE A 157 -0.07 -1.81 -5.37
CA PHE A 157 -1.15 -2.68 -5.81
C PHE A 157 -2.40 -1.88 -6.19
N PHE A 158 -2.73 -0.86 -5.41
CA PHE A 158 -3.86 0.04 -5.70
C PHE A 158 -3.63 0.79 -7.01
N ARG A 159 -2.43 1.38 -7.20
CA ARG A 159 -2.07 2.09 -8.44
C ARG A 159 -2.11 1.17 -9.65
N VAL A 160 -1.51 -0.01 -9.53
CA VAL A 160 -1.43 -1.00 -10.60
C VAL A 160 -2.83 -1.54 -10.93
N THR A 161 -3.69 -1.78 -9.95
CA THR A 161 -5.08 -2.19 -10.19
C THR A 161 -5.87 -1.08 -10.88
N GLN A 162 -5.62 0.18 -10.50
CA GLN A 162 -6.22 1.34 -11.17
C GLN A 162 -5.81 1.45 -12.65
N GLU A 163 -4.54 1.13 -12.98
CA GLU A 163 -4.00 1.19 -14.35
C GLU A 163 -4.30 -0.07 -15.20
N ILE A 164 -4.26 -1.27 -14.59
CA ILE A 164 -4.41 -2.56 -15.27
C ILE A 164 -5.77 -2.70 -15.95
N GLY A 165 -6.82 -2.13 -15.38
CA GLY A 165 -8.14 -2.11 -16.01
C GLY A 165 -8.12 -1.53 -17.42
N TYR A 166 -7.15 -0.67 -17.75
CA TYR A 166 -7.06 -0.02 -19.05
C TYR A 166 -5.89 -0.53 -19.91
N GLN A 167 -4.66 -0.43 -19.40
CA GLN A 167 -3.47 -0.59 -20.25
C GLN A 167 -3.15 -2.05 -20.58
N PHE A 168 -3.25 -2.93 -19.59
CA PHE A 168 -2.76 -4.31 -19.73
C PHE A 168 -3.69 -5.17 -20.60
N ILE A 169 -4.99 -4.90 -20.53
CA ILE A 169 -6.04 -5.61 -21.26
C ILE A 169 -6.04 -5.23 -22.75
N ALA A 170 -5.84 -3.94 -23.04
CA ALA A 170 -5.78 -3.42 -24.39
C ALA A 170 -4.47 -3.83 -25.10
N MET A 171 -3.33 -3.71 -24.41
CA MET A 171 -2.02 -3.87 -25.06
C MET A 171 -1.54 -5.33 -25.16
N HIS A 172 -1.99 -6.24 -24.31
CA HIS A 172 -1.48 -7.62 -24.29
C HIS A 172 -2.57 -8.71 -24.21
N PRO A 173 -3.52 -8.76 -25.16
CA PRO A 173 -4.64 -9.71 -25.13
C PRO A 173 -4.19 -11.19 -25.16
N LYS A 174 -2.98 -11.47 -25.68
CA LYS A 174 -2.42 -12.83 -25.80
C LYS A 174 -1.81 -13.37 -24.50
N LEU A 175 -1.51 -12.53 -23.51
CA LEU A 175 -0.86 -12.98 -22.27
C LEU A 175 -1.72 -13.93 -21.42
N PHE A 176 -3.04 -13.96 -21.66
CA PHE A 176 -4.00 -14.67 -20.81
C PHE A 176 -4.90 -15.65 -21.55
N SER A 177 -4.75 -15.79 -22.87
CA SER A 177 -5.65 -16.62 -23.67
C SER A 177 -5.56 -18.12 -23.35
N GLY A 178 -4.47 -18.57 -22.71
CA GLY A 178 -4.24 -19.99 -22.40
C GLY A 178 -4.87 -20.52 -21.11
N ASN A 179 -5.37 -19.67 -20.21
CA ASN A 179 -5.94 -20.11 -18.92
C ASN A 179 -7.40 -19.64 -18.78
N PRO A 180 -8.37 -20.56 -18.54
CA PRO A 180 -9.80 -20.22 -18.50
C PRO A 180 -10.15 -19.23 -17.39
N ILE A 181 -9.50 -19.31 -16.22
CA ILE A 181 -9.73 -18.40 -15.10
C ILE A 181 -9.25 -16.99 -15.47
N LEU A 182 -8.08 -16.88 -16.08
CA LEU A 182 -7.54 -15.59 -16.53
C LEU A 182 -8.38 -14.99 -17.66
N LYS A 183 -8.99 -15.81 -18.53
CA LYS A 183 -9.94 -15.34 -19.54
C LYS A 183 -11.20 -14.73 -18.92
N VAL A 184 -11.75 -15.33 -17.86
CA VAL A 184 -12.89 -14.76 -17.12
C VAL A 184 -12.51 -13.43 -16.48
N ILE A 185 -11.36 -13.34 -15.82
CA ILE A 185 -10.85 -12.10 -15.22
C ILE A 185 -10.65 -11.03 -16.31
N LEU A 186 -10.09 -11.40 -17.46
CA LEU A 186 -9.86 -10.50 -18.59
C LEU A 186 -11.17 -9.97 -19.16
N ASN A 187 -12.18 -10.83 -19.32
CA ASN A 187 -13.50 -10.42 -19.82
C ASN A 187 -14.22 -9.49 -18.82
N ALA A 188 -14.20 -9.82 -17.54
CA ALA A 188 -14.76 -8.95 -16.50
C ALA A 188 -14.07 -7.58 -16.49
N ALA A 189 -12.74 -7.57 -16.63
CA ALA A 189 -11.99 -6.33 -16.65
C ALA A 189 -12.16 -5.53 -17.96
N ARG A 190 -12.41 -6.19 -19.10
CA ARG A 190 -12.88 -5.51 -20.35
C ARG A 190 -14.22 -4.84 -20.15
N GLN A 191 -15.19 -5.55 -19.59
CA GLN A 191 -16.52 -4.99 -19.32
C GLN A 191 -16.44 -3.77 -18.39
N VAL A 192 -15.56 -3.83 -17.39
CA VAL A 192 -15.24 -2.70 -16.52
C VAL A 192 -14.56 -1.55 -17.28
N SER A 193 -13.67 -1.84 -18.22
CA SER A 193 -13.00 -0.81 -19.04
C SER A 193 -13.96 -0.11 -20.01
N GLU A 194 -14.94 -0.85 -20.54
CA GLU A 194 -15.98 -0.34 -21.43
C GLU A 194 -17.00 0.50 -20.65
N ASN A 195 -17.29 0.13 -19.40
CA ASN A 195 -18.20 0.87 -18.53
C ASN A 195 -17.56 1.20 -17.17
N LEU A 196 -16.74 2.25 -17.18
CA LEU A 196 -16.01 2.69 -15.99
C LEU A 196 -16.92 3.10 -14.82
N TRP A 197 -18.20 3.38 -15.06
CA TRP A 197 -19.18 3.65 -13.99
C TRP A 197 -19.35 2.48 -13.03
N LEU A 198 -19.15 1.23 -13.50
CA LEU A 198 -19.17 0.03 -12.67
C LEU A 198 -18.12 0.07 -11.56
N LEU A 199 -16.98 0.74 -11.77
CA LEU A 199 -15.99 1.00 -10.72
C LEU A 199 -16.23 2.34 -10.03
N LEU A 200 -16.54 3.38 -10.79
CA LEU A 200 -16.62 4.74 -10.26
C LEU A 200 -17.66 4.86 -9.15
N ILE A 201 -18.86 4.29 -9.35
CA ILE A 201 -19.96 4.42 -8.37
C ILE A 201 -19.60 3.74 -7.04
N PRO A 202 -19.17 2.46 -7.00
CA PRO A 202 -18.72 1.84 -5.75
C PRO A 202 -17.57 2.58 -5.07
N LEU A 203 -16.58 3.05 -5.84
CA LEU A 203 -15.45 3.81 -5.29
C LEU A 203 -15.92 5.14 -4.69
N ALA A 204 -16.81 5.86 -5.37
CA ALA A 204 -17.38 7.13 -4.89
C ALA A 204 -18.19 6.93 -3.61
N ILE A 205 -19.09 5.93 -3.60
CA ILE A 205 -19.89 5.59 -2.41
C ILE A 205 -18.97 5.22 -1.25
N THR A 206 -17.97 4.35 -1.49
CA THR A 206 -17.02 3.94 -0.44
C THR A 206 -16.25 5.14 0.09
N THR A 207 -15.76 6.02 -0.79
CA THR A 207 -15.05 7.25 -0.42
C THR A 207 -15.90 8.15 0.45
N LEU A 208 -17.17 8.37 0.07
CA LEU A 208 -18.10 9.19 0.84
C LEU A 208 -18.42 8.57 2.19
N LEU A 209 -18.66 7.26 2.25
CA LEU A 209 -18.92 6.56 3.51
C LEU A 209 -17.71 6.61 4.47
N LEU A 210 -16.50 6.43 3.95
CA LEU A 210 -15.28 6.54 4.75
C LEU A 210 -15.01 7.97 5.22
N GLY A 211 -15.21 8.95 4.33
CA GLY A 211 -15.09 10.37 4.69
C GLY A 211 -16.11 10.78 5.75
N TRP A 212 -17.36 10.37 5.59
CA TRP A 212 -18.43 10.60 6.57
C TRP A 212 -18.12 9.93 7.91
N TRP A 213 -17.70 8.66 7.89
CA TRP A 213 -17.28 7.94 9.08
C TRP A 213 -16.13 8.66 9.80
N TYR A 214 -15.13 9.13 9.05
CA TYR A 214 -14.01 9.91 9.61
C TYR A 214 -14.50 11.19 10.29
N VAL A 215 -15.33 12.00 9.61
CA VAL A 215 -15.86 13.27 10.14
C VAL A 215 -16.75 13.05 11.37
N ARG A 216 -17.48 11.93 11.46
CA ARG A 216 -18.27 11.60 12.66
C ARG A 216 -17.41 11.14 13.83
N GLN A 217 -16.37 10.34 13.58
CA GLN A 217 -15.54 9.74 14.62
C GLN A 217 -14.45 10.68 15.13
N LYS A 218 -13.99 11.61 14.29
CA LYS A 218 -12.92 12.56 14.58
C LYS A 218 -13.45 13.96 14.30
N LYS A 219 -13.13 14.95 15.15
CA LYS A 219 -13.38 16.36 14.82
C LYS A 219 -12.27 16.80 13.85
N PRO A 220 -12.52 16.87 12.53
CA PRO A 220 -11.47 17.22 11.57
C PRO A 220 -10.94 18.63 11.85
N MET A 221 -9.63 18.81 11.71
CA MET A 221 -9.01 20.14 11.81
C MET A 221 -9.44 21.05 10.64
N ARG A 222 -9.29 22.37 10.81
CA ARG A 222 -9.52 23.34 9.72
C ARG A 222 -8.71 23.02 8.46
N SER A 223 -7.47 22.53 8.63
CA SER A 223 -6.60 22.12 7.51
C SER A 223 -7.20 21.02 6.64
N PHE A 224 -7.96 20.08 7.22
CA PHE A 224 -8.65 19.03 6.46
C PHE A 224 -9.65 19.64 5.46
N TRP A 225 -10.51 20.54 5.93
CA TRP A 225 -11.52 21.19 5.07
C TRP A 225 -10.89 22.07 3.99
N VAL A 226 -9.80 22.77 4.32
CA VAL A 226 -9.05 23.57 3.34
C VAL A 226 -8.50 22.68 2.24
N TRP A 227 -7.78 21.60 2.59
CA TRP A 227 -7.17 20.73 1.58
C TRP A 227 -8.20 19.90 0.80
N LEU A 228 -9.31 19.51 1.42
CA LEU A 228 -10.43 18.87 0.72
C LEU A 228 -11.09 19.83 -0.29
N GLY A 229 -11.28 21.09 0.10
CA GLY A 229 -11.81 22.14 -0.79
C GLY A 229 -10.87 22.45 -1.95
N VAL A 230 -9.56 22.55 -1.70
CA VAL A 230 -8.54 22.71 -2.75
C VAL A 230 -8.55 21.50 -3.70
N TYR A 231 -8.62 20.28 -3.17
CA TYR A 231 -8.70 19.07 -3.97
C TYR A 231 -9.94 19.07 -4.87
N ALA A 232 -11.10 19.42 -4.32
CA ALA A 232 -12.34 19.54 -5.10
C ALA A 232 -12.24 20.64 -6.19
N LEU A 233 -11.64 21.79 -5.87
CA LEU A 233 -11.43 22.87 -6.84
C LEU A 233 -10.54 22.41 -8.01
N ILE A 234 -9.50 21.62 -7.75
CA ILE A 234 -8.63 21.04 -8.80
C ILE A 234 -9.44 20.09 -9.70
N VAL A 235 -10.32 19.26 -9.13
CA VAL A 235 -11.23 18.40 -9.92
C VAL A 235 -12.12 19.24 -10.84
N PHE A 236 -12.74 20.32 -10.32
CA PHE A 236 -13.56 21.22 -11.14
C PHE A 236 -12.74 21.96 -12.21
N ALA A 237 -11.54 22.41 -11.87
CA ALA A 237 -10.63 23.04 -12.83
C ALA A 237 -10.25 22.08 -13.96
N ARG A 238 -10.07 20.78 -13.65
CA ARG A 238 -9.83 19.76 -14.67
C ARG A 238 -11.01 19.62 -15.64
N PHE A 239 -12.23 19.59 -15.13
CA PHE A 239 -13.41 19.62 -15.99
C PHE A 239 -13.47 20.87 -16.87
N GLY A 240 -13.18 22.04 -16.30
CA GLY A 240 -13.14 23.29 -17.05
C GLY A 240 -12.08 23.30 -18.15
N GLN A 241 -10.91 22.71 -17.89
CA GLN A 241 -9.83 22.58 -18.87
C GLN A 241 -10.23 21.66 -20.04
N GLU A 242 -10.86 20.53 -19.76
CA GLU A 242 -11.20 19.53 -20.78
C GLU A 242 -12.50 19.86 -21.54
N TYR A 243 -13.32 20.77 -20.99
CA TYR A 243 -14.61 21.16 -21.55
C TYR A 243 -14.55 21.71 -22.99
N PRO A 244 -13.60 22.55 -23.42
CA PRO A 244 -13.54 23.03 -24.80
C PRO A 244 -13.37 21.91 -25.81
N SER A 245 -12.45 20.97 -25.55
CA SER A 245 -12.23 19.77 -26.38
C SER A 245 -13.49 18.91 -26.41
N ALA A 246 -14.13 18.73 -25.25
CA ALA A 246 -15.38 18.01 -25.12
C ALA A 246 -16.51 18.63 -25.96
N ALA A 247 -16.72 19.93 -25.83
CA ALA A 247 -17.75 20.67 -26.54
C ALA A 247 -17.52 20.65 -28.05
N GLN A 248 -16.27 20.75 -28.51
CA GLN A 248 -15.94 20.64 -29.93
C GLN A 248 -16.28 19.25 -30.48
N PHE A 249 -15.95 18.19 -29.73
CA PHE A 249 -16.27 16.82 -30.13
C PHE A 249 -17.78 16.56 -30.18
N VAL A 250 -18.54 17.07 -29.19
CA VAL A 250 -20.01 16.99 -29.19
C VAL A 250 -20.61 17.72 -30.39
N ARG A 251 -20.11 18.93 -30.72
CA ARG A 251 -20.54 19.65 -31.93
C ARG A 251 -20.27 18.85 -33.20
N TYR A 252 -19.09 18.25 -33.29
CA TYR A 252 -18.74 17.36 -34.40
C TYR A 252 -19.75 16.22 -34.53
N LEU A 253 -19.98 15.43 -33.47
CA LEU A 253 -20.95 14.33 -33.50
C LEU A 253 -22.38 14.77 -33.82
N SER A 254 -22.81 15.92 -33.28
CA SER A 254 -24.15 16.46 -33.53
C SER A 254 -24.36 16.85 -34.99
N THR A 255 -23.31 17.29 -35.68
CA THR A 255 -23.36 17.63 -37.11
C THR A 255 -23.67 16.40 -37.98
N TYR A 256 -23.24 15.22 -37.54
CA TYR A 256 -23.47 13.95 -38.23
C TYR A 256 -24.70 13.18 -37.72
N HIS A 257 -25.61 13.84 -36.97
CA HIS A 257 -26.87 13.25 -36.47
C HIS A 257 -26.71 12.02 -35.55
N TYR A 258 -25.54 11.82 -34.91
CA TYR A 258 -25.30 10.75 -33.94
C TYR A 258 -25.76 11.15 -32.52
N SER A 259 -27.08 11.32 -32.32
CA SER A 259 -27.62 11.75 -31.03
C SER A 259 -27.35 10.76 -29.88
N GLU A 260 -27.40 9.45 -30.14
CA GLU A 260 -27.10 8.41 -29.14
C GLU A 260 -25.62 8.44 -28.71
N GLY A 261 -24.71 8.62 -29.66
CA GLY A 261 -23.26 8.65 -29.39
C GLY A 261 -22.81 9.84 -28.52
N VAL A 262 -23.55 10.95 -28.53
CA VAL A 262 -23.24 12.12 -27.68
C VAL A 262 -23.37 11.78 -26.19
N TRP A 263 -24.45 11.11 -25.79
CA TRP A 263 -24.68 10.76 -24.39
C TRP A 263 -23.68 9.72 -23.88
N GLU A 264 -23.40 8.69 -24.68
CA GLU A 264 -22.38 7.68 -24.34
C GLU A 264 -21.00 8.31 -24.17
N TRP A 265 -20.65 9.26 -25.05
CA TRP A 265 -19.38 9.97 -24.97
C TRP A 265 -19.31 10.88 -23.74
N ILE A 266 -20.34 11.67 -23.44
CA ILE A 266 -20.38 12.53 -22.25
C ILE A 266 -20.26 11.67 -20.97
N ASN A 267 -21.01 10.57 -20.89
CA ASN A 267 -20.96 9.66 -19.75
C ASN A 267 -19.56 9.05 -19.59
N SER A 268 -18.92 8.65 -20.69
CA SER A 268 -17.56 8.12 -20.68
C SER A 268 -16.56 9.20 -20.24
N PHE A 269 -16.65 10.40 -20.80
CA PHE A 269 -15.79 11.54 -20.49
C PHE A 269 -15.83 11.89 -18.99
N ILE A 270 -17.02 11.98 -18.40
CA ILE A 270 -17.20 12.24 -16.96
C ILE A 270 -16.55 11.12 -16.14
N ALA A 271 -16.80 9.87 -16.51
CA ALA A 271 -16.26 8.74 -15.76
C ALA A 271 -14.74 8.69 -15.80
N TRP A 272 -14.16 8.84 -17.00
CA TRP A 272 -12.71 8.86 -17.22
C TRP A 272 -12.03 10.00 -16.48
N THR A 273 -12.68 11.17 -16.45
CA THR A 273 -12.16 12.34 -15.73
C THR A 273 -12.21 12.13 -14.22
N LEU A 274 -13.31 11.62 -13.65
CA LEU A 274 -13.48 11.48 -12.20
C LEU A 274 -12.73 10.29 -11.60
N TYR A 275 -12.66 9.18 -12.31
CA TYR A 275 -12.10 7.93 -11.79
C TYR A 275 -10.74 8.06 -11.09
N PRO A 276 -9.70 8.69 -11.70
CA PRO A 276 -8.42 8.80 -11.03
C PRO A 276 -8.46 9.66 -9.76
N TYR A 277 -9.33 10.67 -9.69
CA TYR A 277 -9.45 11.52 -8.50
C TYR A 277 -10.19 10.80 -7.39
N ILE A 278 -11.31 10.14 -7.70
CA ILE A 278 -12.07 9.37 -6.71
C ILE A 278 -11.25 8.19 -6.20
N ALA A 279 -10.55 7.46 -7.07
CA ALA A 279 -9.67 6.37 -6.65
C ALA A 279 -8.55 6.87 -5.73
N PHE A 280 -7.91 7.99 -6.06
CA PHE A 280 -6.83 8.52 -5.22
C PHE A 280 -7.34 9.07 -3.89
N LEU A 281 -8.51 9.72 -3.88
CA LEU A 281 -9.18 10.16 -2.66
C LEU A 281 -9.59 8.96 -1.77
N LEU A 282 -10.09 7.87 -2.37
CA LEU A 282 -10.36 6.63 -1.66
C LEU A 282 -9.10 6.11 -0.97
N LEU A 283 -7.96 6.11 -1.67
CA LEU A 283 -6.70 5.64 -1.10
C LEU A 283 -6.28 6.44 0.13
N ILE A 284 -6.48 7.76 0.12
CA ILE A 284 -6.24 8.63 1.29
C ILE A 284 -7.14 8.21 2.46
N PHE A 285 -8.43 7.98 2.22
CA PHE A 285 -9.34 7.56 3.27
C PHE A 285 -9.08 6.13 3.76
N LEU A 286 -8.67 5.22 2.88
CA LEU A 286 -8.23 3.88 3.27
C LEU A 286 -7.02 3.95 4.22
N GLY A 287 -6.11 4.91 3.99
CA GLY A 287 -5.00 5.18 4.88
C GLY A 287 -5.40 5.43 6.33
N VAL A 288 -6.59 6.00 6.58
CA VAL A 288 -7.14 6.25 7.94
C VAL A 288 -7.21 4.97 8.76
N PHE A 289 -7.59 3.83 8.17
CA PHE A 289 -7.64 2.56 8.89
C PHE A 289 -6.26 2.14 9.39
N PHE A 290 -5.22 2.47 8.65
CA PHE A 290 -3.83 2.15 9.01
C PHE A 290 -3.25 3.15 10.00
N THR A 291 -3.74 4.40 10.04
CA THR A 291 -3.23 5.42 10.98
C THR A 291 -3.42 5.05 12.45
N ARG A 292 -4.49 4.33 12.80
CA ARG A 292 -4.73 3.91 14.19
C ARG A 292 -3.59 3.08 14.77
N ARG A 293 -2.93 2.29 13.92
CA ARG A 293 -1.89 1.35 14.34
C ARG A 293 -0.49 1.76 13.91
N HIS A 294 -0.36 2.23 12.67
CA HIS A 294 0.93 2.62 12.10
C HIS A 294 1.21 4.12 12.26
N GLY A 295 0.28 4.88 12.86
CA GLY A 295 0.41 6.33 13.03
C GLY A 295 0.65 7.02 11.69
N PHE A 296 1.67 7.89 11.67
CA PHE A 296 2.03 8.63 10.47
C PHE A 296 2.60 7.76 9.34
N PHE A 297 3.04 6.52 9.59
CA PHE A 297 3.55 5.61 8.55
C PHE A 297 2.50 5.23 7.51
N ALA A 298 1.20 5.41 7.78
CA ALA A 298 0.14 5.21 6.79
C ALA A 298 0.36 6.00 5.48
N ILE A 299 1.13 7.09 5.52
CA ILE A 299 1.53 7.87 4.34
C ILE A 299 2.34 7.06 3.32
N LEU A 300 2.99 5.97 3.73
CA LEU A 300 3.72 5.08 2.85
C LEU A 300 2.82 4.41 1.80
N ILE A 301 1.50 4.33 2.04
CA ILE A 301 0.54 3.90 1.02
C ILE A 301 0.53 4.88 -0.16
N LEU A 302 0.56 6.18 0.09
CA LEU A 302 0.60 7.18 -0.99
C LEU A 302 1.97 7.21 -1.68
N VAL A 303 3.04 6.97 -0.93
CA VAL A 303 4.38 6.79 -1.50
C VAL A 303 4.39 5.61 -2.47
N GLY A 304 3.82 4.46 -2.07
CA GLY A 304 3.66 3.31 -2.96
C GLY A 304 2.83 3.63 -4.20
N TYR A 305 1.76 4.41 -4.07
CA TYR A 305 0.92 4.81 -5.21
C TYR A 305 1.67 5.68 -6.24
N ILE A 306 2.56 6.55 -5.76
CA ILE A 306 3.29 7.52 -6.59
C ILE A 306 4.62 6.96 -7.11
N LEU A 307 5.13 5.90 -6.49
CA LEU A 307 6.37 5.26 -6.93
C LEU A 307 6.42 4.94 -8.45
N PRO A 308 5.36 4.40 -9.08
CA PRO A 308 5.37 4.15 -10.51
C PRO A 308 4.97 5.37 -11.35
N THR A 309 4.48 6.49 -10.83
CA THR A 309 3.90 7.55 -11.70
C THR A 309 4.88 8.16 -12.69
N SER A 310 6.18 8.06 -12.43
CA SER A 310 7.24 8.52 -13.33
C SER A 310 7.65 7.49 -14.41
N VAL A 311 6.74 6.61 -14.89
CA VAL A 311 7.08 5.61 -15.93
C VAL A 311 7.43 6.31 -17.24
N MET A 312 8.73 6.44 -17.52
CA MET A 312 9.27 6.86 -18.82
C MET A 312 9.70 5.65 -19.66
N GLY A 313 8.93 4.56 -19.61
CA GLY A 313 9.42 3.23 -19.97
C GLY A 313 9.48 2.91 -21.47
N LEU A 314 9.07 3.78 -22.37
CA LEU A 314 9.10 3.53 -23.83
C LEU A 314 9.43 4.80 -24.62
N GLN A 315 10.25 5.68 -24.05
CA GLN A 315 10.65 6.86 -24.79
C GLN A 315 11.68 6.48 -25.86
N ASP A 316 11.35 6.74 -27.12
CA ASP A 316 12.29 6.58 -28.23
C ASP A 316 13.34 7.68 -28.14
N PHE A 317 14.45 7.39 -27.45
CA PHE A 317 15.53 8.34 -27.25
C PHE A 317 16.19 8.77 -28.56
N ASN A 318 15.97 8.05 -29.67
CA ASN A 318 16.49 8.43 -30.99
C ASN A 318 15.86 9.71 -31.54
N GLN A 319 14.72 10.15 -30.98
CA GLN A 319 14.08 11.41 -31.35
C GLN A 319 14.80 12.64 -30.76
N TYR A 320 15.73 12.45 -29.83
CA TYR A 320 16.45 13.53 -29.19
C TYR A 320 17.72 13.90 -29.97
N PRO A 321 18.12 15.19 -30.01
CA PRO A 321 19.36 15.62 -30.66
C PRO A 321 20.61 14.90 -30.14
N ASN A 322 20.61 14.52 -28.86
CA ASN A 322 21.65 13.70 -28.25
C ASN A 322 21.00 12.58 -27.41
N PRO A 323 20.74 11.40 -28.02
CA PRO A 323 20.06 10.28 -27.36
C PRO A 323 20.76 9.81 -26.08
N THR A 324 22.09 9.74 -26.10
CA THR A 324 22.90 9.26 -24.97
C THR A 324 22.82 10.21 -23.77
N LEU A 325 22.92 11.52 -24.02
CA LEU A 325 22.79 12.53 -22.96
C LEU A 325 21.36 12.55 -22.39
N ALA A 326 20.34 12.47 -23.26
CA ALA A 326 18.95 12.40 -22.84
C ALA A 326 18.74 11.17 -21.94
N LEU A 327 19.12 9.99 -22.40
CA LEU A 327 19.05 8.74 -21.63
C LEU A 327 19.74 8.88 -20.26
N GLY A 328 20.96 9.42 -20.23
CA GLY A 328 21.71 9.65 -18.99
C GLY A 328 20.96 10.55 -18.01
N ILE A 329 20.46 11.70 -18.47
CA ILE A 329 19.72 12.65 -17.63
C ILE A 329 18.41 12.02 -17.11
N PHE A 330 17.59 11.43 -17.99
CA PHE A 330 16.34 10.79 -17.57
C PHE A 330 16.58 9.66 -16.57
N SER A 331 17.60 8.82 -16.84
CA SER A 331 18.00 7.74 -15.94
C SER A 331 18.36 8.27 -14.57
N THR A 332 19.24 9.28 -14.51
CA THR A 332 19.66 9.89 -13.24
C THR A 332 18.48 10.48 -12.50
N VAL A 333 17.61 11.25 -13.17
CA VAL A 333 16.47 11.90 -12.53
C VAL A 333 15.48 10.87 -11.97
N ILE A 334 15.16 9.82 -12.72
CA ILE A 334 14.26 8.75 -12.27
C ILE A 334 14.87 7.96 -11.11
N LEU A 335 16.17 7.64 -11.18
CA LEU A 335 16.87 6.94 -10.10
C LEU A 335 16.91 7.77 -8.82
N VAL A 336 17.11 9.09 -8.92
CA VAL A 336 17.06 10.02 -7.79
C VAL A 336 15.65 10.09 -7.21
N TYR A 337 14.63 10.29 -8.03
CA TYR A 337 13.22 10.30 -7.63
C TYR A 337 12.85 9.05 -6.85
N ARG A 338 13.17 7.87 -7.40
CA ARG A 338 12.86 6.59 -6.75
C ARG A 338 13.67 6.39 -5.50
N SER A 339 14.97 6.68 -5.50
CA SER A 339 15.81 6.56 -4.30
C SER A 339 15.30 7.44 -3.15
N ILE A 340 14.79 8.64 -3.45
CA ILE A 340 14.16 9.51 -2.46
C ILE A 340 12.93 8.83 -1.85
N LEU A 341 12.01 8.33 -2.69
CA LEU A 341 10.75 7.75 -2.23
C LEU A 341 10.91 6.36 -1.59
N THR A 342 11.82 5.54 -2.09
CA THR A 342 11.96 4.13 -1.69
C THR A 342 13.00 3.91 -0.63
N LEU A 343 14.07 4.71 -0.58
CA LEU A 343 15.19 4.53 0.33
C LEU A 343 15.23 5.63 1.37
N LEU A 344 15.40 6.88 0.94
CA LEU A 344 15.66 7.98 1.86
C LEU A 344 14.46 8.26 2.76
N ALA A 345 13.25 8.39 2.20
CA ALA A 345 12.07 8.71 3.00
C ALA A 345 11.75 7.61 4.02
N PRO A 346 11.68 6.32 3.67
CA PRO A 346 11.37 5.28 4.65
C PRO A 346 12.48 5.08 5.67
N ILE A 347 13.76 5.08 5.27
CA ILE A 347 14.89 4.97 6.22
C ILE A 347 14.84 6.14 7.21
N TRP A 348 14.74 7.37 6.71
CA TRP A 348 14.86 8.54 7.57
C TRP A 348 13.63 8.71 8.49
N MET A 349 12.45 8.32 8.00
CA MET A 349 11.23 8.22 8.82
C MET A 349 11.36 7.14 9.90
N SER A 350 11.91 5.98 9.55
CA SER A 350 12.05 4.83 10.45
C SER A 350 13.04 5.09 11.60
N ARG A 351 14.00 5.99 11.40
CA ARG A 351 15.08 6.30 12.35
C ARG A 351 14.82 7.54 13.20
N ASN A 352 13.88 8.41 12.82
CA ASN A 352 13.53 9.57 13.63
C ASN A 352 12.69 9.14 14.85
N PRO A 353 13.10 9.46 16.09
CA PRO A 353 12.32 9.13 17.27
C PRO A 353 11.08 10.05 17.42
N SER A 354 11.20 11.32 17.04
CA SER A 354 10.14 12.30 17.19
C SER A 354 9.12 12.28 16.05
N GLN A 355 7.84 12.42 16.38
CA GLN A 355 6.76 12.54 15.38
C GLN A 355 6.93 13.80 14.51
N THR A 356 7.39 14.91 15.10
CA THR A 356 7.71 16.14 14.37
C THR A 356 8.85 15.94 13.38
N GLY A 357 9.90 15.21 13.75
CA GLY A 357 11.00 14.85 12.86
C GLY A 357 10.51 14.00 11.68
N LYS A 358 9.72 12.95 11.96
CA LYS A 358 9.10 12.11 10.92
C LYS A 358 8.28 12.93 9.91
N LYS A 359 7.50 13.90 10.41
CA LYS A 359 6.71 14.83 9.57
C LYS A 359 7.60 15.65 8.64
N HIS A 360 8.63 16.30 9.16
CA HIS A 360 9.51 17.16 8.37
C HIS A 360 10.24 16.37 7.29
N VAL A 361 10.78 15.21 7.64
CA VAL A 361 11.46 14.31 6.71
C VAL A 361 10.57 13.93 5.54
N ILE A 362 9.36 13.46 5.83
CA ILE A 362 8.41 13.06 4.78
C ILE A 362 8.01 14.24 3.91
N LEU A 363 7.75 15.40 4.51
CA LEU A 363 7.38 16.59 3.75
C LEU A 363 8.50 17.02 2.80
N ILE A 364 9.75 16.99 3.25
CA ILE A 364 10.92 17.27 2.41
C ILE A 364 11.05 16.23 1.29
N SER A 365 10.94 14.93 1.61
CA SER A 365 11.06 13.87 0.61
C SER A 365 9.93 13.91 -0.43
N ILE A 366 8.69 14.15 -0.02
CA ILE A 366 7.55 14.31 -0.93
C ILE A 366 7.72 15.57 -1.77
N ALA A 367 8.09 16.70 -1.17
CA ALA A 367 8.32 17.94 -1.92
C ALA A 367 9.42 17.76 -2.96
N ALA A 368 10.54 17.13 -2.61
CA ALA A 368 11.62 16.82 -3.54
C ALA A 368 11.16 15.86 -4.66
N ALA A 369 10.42 14.81 -4.32
CA ALA A 369 9.91 13.86 -5.30
C ALA A 369 8.90 14.51 -6.26
N LEU A 370 7.97 15.33 -5.76
CA LEU A 370 7.01 16.05 -6.60
C LEU A 370 7.69 17.12 -7.45
N ALA A 371 8.70 17.82 -6.93
CA ALA A 371 9.49 18.75 -7.72
C ALA A 371 10.22 18.03 -8.87
N ILE A 372 10.83 16.88 -8.60
CA ILE A 372 11.46 16.06 -9.64
C ILE A 372 10.41 15.57 -10.65
N HIS A 373 9.27 15.08 -10.18
CA HIS A 373 8.18 14.63 -11.03
C HIS A 373 7.70 15.75 -11.96
N ALA A 374 7.42 16.94 -11.43
CA ALA A 374 7.06 18.11 -12.21
C ALA A 374 8.13 18.43 -13.26
N VAL A 375 9.42 18.51 -12.88
CA VAL A 375 10.52 18.76 -13.82
C VAL A 375 10.57 17.72 -14.93
N THR A 376 10.35 16.44 -14.62
CA THR A 376 10.34 15.38 -15.65
C THR A 376 9.20 15.52 -16.66
N GLN A 377 8.04 16.06 -16.25
CA GLN A 377 6.94 16.35 -17.17
C GLN A 377 7.30 17.49 -18.15
N PHE A 378 7.99 18.53 -17.68
CA PHE A 378 8.44 19.66 -18.54
C PHE A 378 9.61 19.31 -19.45
N TYR A 379 10.52 18.46 -18.99
CA TYR A 379 11.77 18.19 -19.69
C TYR A 379 11.58 17.55 -21.07
N GLN A 380 10.60 16.64 -21.24
CA GLN A 380 10.28 16.04 -22.54
C GLN A 380 9.96 17.10 -23.60
N PHE A 381 9.17 18.12 -23.23
CA PHE A 381 8.76 19.18 -24.15
C PHE A 381 9.84 20.22 -24.39
N MET A 382 10.66 20.52 -23.38
CA MET A 382 11.79 21.45 -23.56
C MET A 382 12.81 20.94 -24.57
N LEU A 383 13.00 19.62 -24.69
CA LEU A 383 14.00 19.04 -25.59
C LEU A 383 13.47 18.67 -26.98
N LEU A 384 12.25 18.13 -27.09
CA LEU A 384 11.77 17.56 -28.35
C LEU A 384 11.21 18.63 -29.30
N ALA A 385 10.46 19.60 -28.79
CA ALA A 385 10.00 20.74 -29.58
C ALA A 385 9.25 21.75 -28.71
N PRO A 386 9.85 22.92 -28.37
CA PRO A 386 9.16 23.97 -27.64
C PRO A 386 7.91 24.48 -28.36
N ALA A 387 7.79 24.24 -29.67
CA ALA A 387 6.60 24.56 -30.45
C ALA A 387 5.31 23.84 -29.96
N TYR A 388 5.41 22.72 -29.23
CA TYR A 388 4.25 22.01 -28.68
C TYR A 388 3.88 22.44 -27.26
N LEU A 389 4.60 23.38 -26.65
CA LEU A 389 4.25 23.96 -25.34
C LEU A 389 3.05 24.89 -25.51
N THR A 390 1.85 24.32 -25.42
CA THR A 390 0.60 25.09 -25.36
C THR A 390 0.27 25.47 -23.92
N SER A 391 -0.40 26.60 -23.72
CA SER A 391 -0.91 27.01 -22.40
C SER A 391 -1.82 25.94 -21.77
N ASN A 392 -2.60 25.23 -22.60
CA ASN A 392 -3.44 24.12 -22.15
C ASN A 392 -2.62 22.96 -21.57
N TRP A 393 -1.51 22.60 -22.21
CA TRP A 393 -0.63 21.53 -21.71
C TRP A 393 0.04 21.93 -20.38
N ILE A 394 0.57 23.16 -20.29
CA ILE A 394 1.17 23.66 -19.04
C ILE A 394 0.16 23.63 -17.90
N PHE A 395 -1.08 24.05 -18.18
CA PHE A 395 -2.17 24.01 -17.21
C PHE A 395 -2.54 22.57 -16.81
N SER A 396 -2.56 21.63 -17.76
CA SER A 396 -2.76 20.20 -17.49
C SER A 396 -1.74 19.66 -16.49
N VAL A 397 -0.45 19.88 -16.76
CA VAL A 397 0.63 19.44 -15.87
C VAL A 397 0.51 20.09 -14.50
N ALA A 398 0.25 21.40 -14.46
CA ALA A 398 0.04 22.11 -13.20
C ALA A 398 -1.12 21.51 -12.38
N LEU A 399 -2.25 21.18 -13.00
CA LEU A 399 -3.37 20.53 -12.32
C LEU A 399 -3.02 19.12 -11.82
N ASP A 400 -2.27 18.33 -12.59
CA ASP A 400 -1.82 17.00 -12.17
C ASP A 400 -0.87 17.05 -10.98
N GLU A 401 0.06 18.00 -10.95
CA GLU A 401 0.96 18.22 -9.81
C GLU A 401 0.20 18.74 -8.59
N LEU A 402 -0.67 19.74 -8.78
CA LEU A 402 -1.49 20.30 -7.70
C LEU A 402 -2.41 19.24 -7.08
N LYS A 403 -2.93 18.31 -7.88
CA LYS A 403 -3.70 17.14 -7.41
C LYS A 403 -2.86 16.27 -6.47
N LEU A 404 -1.61 15.95 -6.83
CA LEU A 404 -0.72 15.16 -5.98
C LEU A 404 -0.37 15.90 -4.69
N ILE A 405 -0.01 17.19 -4.79
CA ILE A 405 0.34 18.04 -3.65
C ILE A 405 -0.85 18.14 -2.68
N SER A 406 -2.03 18.50 -3.16
CA SER A 406 -3.24 18.66 -2.34
C SER A 406 -3.68 17.35 -1.70
N ALA A 407 -3.58 16.22 -2.41
CA ALA A 407 -3.84 14.89 -1.86
C ALA A 407 -2.90 14.53 -0.70
N PHE A 408 -1.59 14.77 -0.85
CA PHE A 408 -0.65 14.53 0.23
C PHE A 408 -0.90 15.42 1.43
N LEU A 409 -1.18 16.71 1.20
CA LEU A 409 -1.46 17.64 2.29
C LEU A 409 -2.78 17.31 2.99
N LEU A 410 -3.79 16.85 2.25
CA LEU A 410 -5.01 16.27 2.79
C LEU A 410 -4.70 15.04 3.65
N ALA A 411 -3.95 14.07 3.13
CA ALA A 411 -3.57 12.87 3.88
C ALA A 411 -2.78 13.20 5.14
N ILE A 412 -1.82 14.13 5.06
CA ILE A 412 -1.05 14.64 6.21
C ILE A 412 -1.99 15.25 7.26
N SER A 413 -2.98 16.05 6.83
CA SER A 413 -3.96 16.66 7.76
C SER A 413 -4.85 15.61 8.45
N ILE A 414 -5.17 14.52 7.74
CA ILE A 414 -5.99 13.43 8.27
C ILE A 414 -5.15 12.58 9.24
N TYR A 415 -3.93 12.22 8.85
CA TYR A 415 -3.09 11.25 9.56
C TYR A 415 -2.43 11.85 10.81
N GLN A 416 -2.23 13.18 10.87
CA GLN A 416 -1.70 13.85 12.06
C GLN A 416 -2.65 13.80 13.26
N ASN A 417 -3.96 13.73 13.02
CA ASN A 417 -4.97 13.67 14.09
C ASN A 417 -5.13 12.28 14.70
N ALA A 418 -4.48 11.26 14.10
CA ALA A 418 -4.44 9.94 14.66
C ALA A 418 -3.26 9.84 15.63
N LEU A 419 -3.43 10.38 16.84
CA LEU A 419 -2.56 9.97 17.94
C LEU A 419 -2.72 8.45 18.10
N PRO A 420 -1.62 7.68 18.09
CA PRO A 420 -1.69 6.27 18.46
C PRO A 420 -2.35 6.20 19.83
N GLN A 421 -3.45 5.45 19.95
CA GLN A 421 -3.94 5.09 21.26
C GLN A 421 -2.88 4.15 21.84
N THR A 422 -1.98 4.69 22.64
CA THR A 422 -1.05 3.88 23.42
C THR A 422 -1.92 3.09 24.37
N ASN A 423 -1.95 1.76 24.22
CA ASN A 423 -2.57 0.86 25.20
C ASN A 423 -1.80 0.85 26.54
N GLU A 424 -0.88 1.80 26.75
CA GLU A 424 -0.31 2.02 28.07
C GLU A 424 -1.49 2.35 28.99
N PRO A 425 -1.68 1.57 30.08
CA PRO A 425 -2.69 1.90 31.05
C PRO A 425 -2.41 3.33 31.48
N GLU A 426 -3.41 4.21 31.32
CA GLU A 426 -3.35 5.59 31.79
C GLU A 426 -2.76 5.52 33.19
N PRO A 427 -1.55 6.08 33.43
CA PRO A 427 -0.79 5.82 34.64
C PRO A 427 -1.75 6.09 35.77
N ALA A 428 -2.12 5.01 36.50
CA ALA A 428 -3.29 4.99 37.37
C ALA A 428 -3.26 6.30 38.13
N GLN A 429 -4.22 7.21 37.83
CA GLN A 429 -4.17 8.58 38.34
C GLN A 429 -3.89 8.44 39.82
N ILE A 430 -2.66 8.77 40.23
CA ILE A 430 -2.25 8.63 41.61
C ILE A 430 -3.18 9.60 42.29
N ARG A 431 -4.25 9.09 42.90
CA ARG A 431 -5.18 9.89 43.67
C ARG A 431 -4.33 10.48 44.77
N THR A 432 -3.88 11.71 44.58
CA THR A 432 -3.30 12.57 45.60
C THR A 432 -4.40 13.06 46.55
N ALA A 433 -5.38 12.19 46.83
CA ALA A 433 -6.30 12.37 47.94
C ALA A 433 -5.60 11.84 49.19
N GLU A 434 -5.58 12.69 50.22
CA GLU A 434 -5.20 12.36 51.61
C GLU A 434 -3.70 12.43 51.97
N LEU A 435 -3.07 13.58 51.71
CA LEU A 435 -1.99 14.11 52.57
C LEU A 435 -2.19 15.62 52.77
N THR A 436 -3.39 16.02 53.18
CA THR A 436 -3.59 17.28 53.91
C THR A 436 -4.10 16.92 55.29
N THR A 437 -3.21 17.20 56.23
CA THR A 437 -3.25 17.07 57.68
C THR A 437 -4.29 17.95 58.34
#